data_AF-A0A5N5EIW1-F1
#
_entry.id   AF-A0A5N5EIW1-F1
#
_cell.length_a   1.000
_cell.length_b   1.000
_cell.length_c   1.000
_cell.angle_alpha   90.00
_cell.angle_beta   90.00
_cell.angle_gamma   90.00
#
_symmetry.space_group_name_H-M   'P 1'
#
loop_
_entity.id
_entity.type
_entity.pdbx_description
1 polymer ?
#
loop_
_entity_poly.entity_id
_entity_poly.type
_entity_poly.pdbx_seq_one_letter_code
_entity_poly.pdbx_strand_id
1 'polypeptide(L)'
;MDADRAFEVWVHLTRSAGWHVVELPADRKVDDRTDLGAVMVEGIKYRIRFSRRVRRHLADDSTGSLSYKDALGFAAWAEPDLSSS
;
A
#
# COMPACT_ATOMS: atom_id res chain seq x y z
N MET A 1 -1.85 10.77 -1.57
CA MET A 1 -2.23 9.52 -2.26
C MET A 1 -3.55 9.11 -1.67
N ASP A 2 -4.56 8.90 -2.52
CA ASP A 2 -5.87 8.43 -2.10
C ASP A 2 -5.80 6.94 -1.71
N ALA A 3 -6.53 6.54 -0.66
CA ALA A 3 -6.52 5.18 -0.12
C ALA A 3 -7.06 4.17 -1.15
N ASP A 4 -8.12 4.55 -1.87
CA ASP A 4 -8.69 3.71 -2.93
C ASP A 4 -7.68 3.48 -4.05
N ARG A 5 -7.01 4.56 -4.47
CA ARG A 5 -5.98 4.50 -5.50
C ARG A 5 -4.77 3.68 -5.08
N ALA A 6 -4.44 3.65 -3.78
CA ALA A 6 -3.31 2.88 -3.27
C ALA A 6 -3.50 1.37 -3.43
N PHE A 7 -4.71 0.85 -3.23
CA PHE A 7 -5.01 -0.57 -3.46
C PHE A 7 -4.92 -0.94 -4.94
N GLU A 8 -5.54 -0.15 -5.82
CA GLU A 8 -5.51 -0.39 -7.26
C GLU A 8 -4.07 -0.39 -7.80
N VAL A 9 -3.27 0.58 -7.37
CA VAL A 9 -1.86 0.68 -7.74
C VAL A 9 -1.08 -0.53 -7.21
N TRP A 10 -1.33 -0.96 -5.96
CA TRP A 10 -0.68 -2.13 -5.40
C TRP A 10 -1.01 -3.40 -6.20
N VAL A 11 -2.27 -3.64 -6.53
CA VAL A 11 -2.73 -4.79 -7.34
C VAL A 11 -2.09 -4.74 -8.73
N HIS A 12 -2.12 -3.57 -9.38
CA HIS A 12 -1.53 -3.38 -10.70
C HIS A 12 -0.03 -3.69 -10.71
N LEU A 13 0.73 -3.15 -9.75
CA LEU A 13 2.17 -3.38 -9.66
C LEU A 13 2.51 -4.85 -9.37
N THR A 14 1.73 -5.49 -8.50
CA THR A 14 1.94 -6.90 -8.12
C THR A 14 1.66 -7.84 -9.30
N ARG A 15 0.57 -7.60 -10.04
CA ARG A 15 0.30 -8.29 -11.31
C ARG A 15 1.40 -8.05 -12.35
N SER A 16 1.87 -6.80 -12.46
CA SER A 16 2.95 -6.44 -13.39
C SER A 16 4.28 -7.10 -13.04
N ALA A 17 4.49 -7.45 -11.77
CA ALA A 17 5.62 -8.24 -11.31
C ALA A 17 5.47 -9.76 -11.56
N GLY A 18 4.36 -10.20 -12.18
CA GLY A 18 4.14 -11.58 -12.60
C GLY A 18 3.38 -12.46 -11.61
N TRP A 19 2.89 -11.90 -10.51
CA TRP A 19 2.12 -12.64 -9.51
C TRP A 19 0.66 -12.78 -9.92
N HIS A 20 0.07 -13.95 -9.67
CA HIS A 20 -1.37 -14.14 -9.80
C HIS A 20 -2.10 -13.54 -8.60
N VAL A 21 -2.90 -12.49 -8.86
CA VAL A 21 -3.65 -11.74 -7.85
C VAL A 21 -5.15 -11.75 -8.17
N VAL A 22 -5.94 -12.28 -7.24
CA VAL A 22 -7.41 -12.24 -7.28
C VAL A 22 -7.90 -11.27 -6.22
N GLU A 23 -8.67 -10.27 -6.64
CA GLU A 23 -9.28 -9.31 -5.72
C GLU A 23 -10.46 -9.95 -4.98
N LEU A 24 -10.69 -9.55 -3.72
CA LEU A 24 -11.81 -10.00 -2.91
C LEU A 24 -12.76 -8.82 -2.67
N PRO A 25 -13.74 -8.54 -3.57
CA PRO A 25 -14.58 -7.35 -3.48
C PRO A 25 -15.36 -7.22 -2.18
N ALA A 26 -15.77 -8.36 -1.60
CA ALA A 26 -16.46 -8.40 -0.31
C ALA A 26 -15.60 -7.94 0.87
N ASP A 27 -14.27 -8.03 0.76
CA ASP A 27 -13.32 -7.58 1.77
C ASP A 27 -12.85 -6.14 1.51
N ARG A 28 -13.30 -5.47 0.44
CA ARG A 28 -12.91 -4.09 0.10
C ARG A 28 -13.37 -3.13 1.19
N LYS A 29 -12.48 -2.24 1.63
CA LYS A 29 -12.74 -1.23 2.67
C LYS A 29 -12.43 0.15 2.11
N VAL A 30 -13.45 0.79 1.54
CA VAL A 30 -13.34 2.11 0.89
C VAL A 30 -13.17 3.23 1.94
N ASP A 31 -13.82 3.09 3.10
CA ASP A 31 -13.82 4.13 4.14
C ASP A 31 -12.69 3.99 5.19
N ASP A 32 -11.90 2.91 5.14
CA ASP A 32 -10.81 2.67 6.09
C ASP A 32 -9.47 3.18 5.52
N ARG A 33 -8.85 4.11 6.26
CA ARG A 33 -7.61 4.77 5.86
C ARG A 33 -6.35 3.96 6.16
N THR A 34 -6.49 2.77 6.74
CA THR A 34 -5.39 1.91 7.14
C THR A 34 -5.51 0.48 6.63
N ASP A 35 -6.74 0.03 6.42
CA ASP A 35 -7.08 -1.26 5.86
C ASP A 35 -7.77 -1.07 4.52
N LEU A 36 -7.13 -1.42 3.42
CA LEU A 36 -7.70 -1.19 2.08
C LEU A 36 -8.53 -2.38 1.59
N GLY A 37 -8.54 -3.48 2.34
CA GLY A 37 -9.23 -4.73 2.04
C GLY A 37 -8.28 -5.90 1.81
N ALA A 38 -8.73 -6.93 1.12
CA ALA A 38 -7.96 -8.16 0.93
C ALA A 38 -7.89 -8.62 -0.53
N VAL A 39 -6.86 -9.41 -0.80
CA VAL A 39 -6.61 -10.09 -2.08
C VAL A 39 -6.14 -11.52 -1.81
N MET A 40 -6.30 -12.40 -2.78
CA MET A 40 -5.57 -13.66 -2.83
C MET A 40 -4.34 -13.49 -3.72
N VAL A 41 -3.18 -13.91 -3.23
CA VAL A 41 -1.94 -14.01 -4.02
C VAL A 41 -1.51 -15.46 -3.97
N GLU A 42 -1.45 -16.11 -5.13
CA GLU A 42 -1.04 -17.53 -5.24
C GLU A 42 -1.77 -18.48 -4.27
N GLY A 43 -3.07 -18.23 -4.02
CA GLY A 43 -3.89 -19.05 -3.13
C GLY A 43 -3.76 -18.73 -1.63
N ILE A 44 -3.01 -17.70 -1.25
CA ILE A 44 -2.90 -17.22 0.13
C ILE A 44 -3.62 -15.87 0.26
N LYS A 45 -4.41 -15.70 1.32
CA LYS A 45 -5.11 -14.44 1.61
C LYS A 45 -4.13 -13.42 2.20
N TYR A 46 -4.14 -12.21 1.66
CA TYR A 46 -3.39 -11.07 2.16
C TYR A 46 -4.31 -9.88 2.40
N ARG A 47 -4.07 -9.17 3.49
CA ARG A 47 -4.67 -7.85 3.77
C ARG A 47 -3.77 -6.76 3.25
N ILE A 48 -4.33 -5.82 2.50
CA ILE A 48 -3.62 -4.65 2.00
C ILE A 48 -3.74 -3.54 3.03
N ARG A 49 -2.62 -3.15 3.62
CA ARG A 49 -2.53 -2.11 4.64
C ARG A 49 -1.98 -0.82 4.04
N PHE A 50 -2.31 0.31 4.64
CA PHE A 50 -1.86 1.63 4.21
C PHE A 50 -1.46 2.51 5.40
N SER A 51 -0.23 3.01 5.42
CA SER A 51 0.26 3.89 6.48
C SER A 51 1.57 4.59 6.10
N ARG A 52 2.06 5.47 6.98
CA ARG A 52 3.37 6.10 6.86
C ARG A 52 4.46 5.11 7.23
N ARG A 53 5.10 4.51 6.23
CA ARG A 53 6.10 3.45 6.43
C ARG A 53 7.42 3.67 5.68
N VAL A 54 7.43 4.48 4.63
CA VAL A 54 8.60 4.64 3.76
C VAL A 54 9.37 5.90 4.14
N ARG A 55 10.67 5.75 4.41
CA ARG A 55 11.58 6.89 4.52
C ARG A 55 11.85 7.44 3.12
N ARG A 56 11.55 8.72 2.92
CA ARG A 56 11.85 9.45 1.69
C ARG A 56 12.73 10.64 2.02
N HIS A 57 13.70 10.93 1.16
CA HIS A 57 14.38 12.21 1.18
C HIS A 57 13.47 13.24 0.52
N LEU A 58 13.00 14.20 1.31
CA LEU A 58 12.19 15.31 0.83
C LEU A 58 13.11 16.51 0.59
N ALA A 59 13.14 16.99 -0.65
CA ALA A 59 13.77 18.26 -0.99
C ALA A 59 12.99 19.42 -0.36
N ASP A 60 13.69 20.35 0.28
CA ASP A 60 13.17 21.55 0.93
C ASP A 60 14.03 22.75 0.56
N ASP A 61 13.43 23.72 -0.12
CA ASP A 61 14.05 24.97 -0.58
C ASP A 61 13.44 26.20 0.10
N SER A 62 12.64 26.01 1.15
CA SER A 62 11.92 27.10 1.84
C SER A 62 12.83 28.15 2.49
N THR A 63 14.12 27.85 2.63
CA THR A 63 15.16 28.76 3.16
C THR A 63 15.97 29.47 2.07
N GLY A 64 15.65 29.25 0.79
CA GLY A 64 16.42 29.75 -0.35
C GLY A 64 17.66 28.90 -0.70
N SER A 65 17.89 27.79 0.00
CA SER A 65 18.91 26.78 -0.32
C SER A 65 18.29 25.39 -0.33
N LEU A 66 18.61 24.59 -1.35
CA LEU A 66 18.14 23.22 -1.44
C LEU A 66 18.74 22.37 -0.31
N SER A 67 17.87 21.81 0.52
CA SER A 67 18.22 20.88 1.61
C SER A 67 17.37 19.62 1.49
N TYR A 68 17.86 18.50 2.04
CA TYR A 68 17.13 17.23 2.08
C TYR A 68 16.85 16.83 3.52
N LYS A 69 15.59 16.50 3.81
CA LYS A 69 15.16 16.02 5.13
C LYS A 69 14.52 14.66 5.04
N ASP A 70 14.67 13.86 6.09
CA ASP A 70 13.97 12.59 6.21
C ASP A 70 12.48 12.84 6.48
N ALA A 71 11.64 12.34 5.58
CA ALA A 71 10.19 12.38 5.73
C ALA A 71 9.60 10.98 5.61
N LEU A 72 8.66 10.66 6.50
CA LEU A 72 7.85 9.44 6.35
C LEU A 72 6.75 9.67 5.32
N GLY A 73 6.89 9.01 4.18
CA GLY A 73 5.89 8.87 3.13
C GLY A 73 4.94 7.70 3.38
N PHE A 74 3.76 7.78 2.76
CA PHE A 74 2.79 6.70 2.78
C PHE A 74 3.19 5.55 1.84
N ALA A 75 2.82 4.33 2.23
CA ALA A 75 2.95 3.14 1.40
C ALA A 75 1.80 2.16 1.66
N ALA A 76 1.47 1.40 0.63
CA ALA A 76 0.63 0.22 0.74
C ALA A 76 1.50 -1.05 0.77
N TRP A 77 1.15 -2.03 1.60
CA TRP A 77 1.82 -3.33 1.65
C TRP A 77 0.82 -4.44 1.96
N ALA A 78 1.19 -5.68 1.63
CA ALA A 78 0.40 -6.87 1.93
C ALA A 78 0.90 -7.53 3.22
N GLU A 79 -0.02 -7.87 4.13
CA GLU A 79 0.23 -8.70 5.30
C GLU A 79 -0.54 -10.01 5.14
N PRO A 80 0.11 -11.19 5.30
CA PRO A 80 -0.59 -12.46 5.18
C PRO A 80 -1.65 -12.57 6.27
N ASP A 81 -2.83 -13.05 5.90
CA ASP A 81 -3.83 -13.45 6.88
C ASP A 81 -3.44 -14.83 7.43
N LEU A 82 -2.80 -14.83 8.59
CA LEU A 82 -2.33 -16.03 9.28
C LEU A 82 -3.39 -16.60 10.22
N SER A 83 -4.63 -16.10 10.19
CA SER A 83 -5.71 -16.72 10.95
C SER A 83 -5.93 -18.14 10.42
N SER A 84 -5.47 -19.13 11.19
CA SER A 84 -5.62 -20.54 10.89
C SER A 84 -7.10 -20.86 10.72
N SER A 85 -7.47 -21.32 9.53
CA SER A 85 -8.76 -21.98 9.27
C SER A 85 -8.87 -23.27 10.07
#